data_AF-A0A1L9U5P5-F1
#
_entry.id   AF-A0A1L9U5P5-F1
#
_cell.length_a   1.000
_cell.length_b   1.000
_cell.length_c   1.000
_cell.angle_alpha   90.00
_cell.angle_beta   90.00
_cell.angle_gamma   90.00
#
_symmetry.space_group_name_H-M   'P 1'
#
loop_
_entity.id
_entity.type
_entity.pdbx_description
1 polymer ?
#
loop_
_entity_poly.entity_id
_entity_poly.type
_entity_poly.pdbx_seq_one_letter_code
_entity_poly.pdbx_strand_id
1 'polypeptide(L)'
;MFLDTPRLSEITTTPASTRRRAGGRRSNTGCRTCRARHKKCDETPGACNNCTSTGRTCDGYEFHRLPREGRRTRKVVVGIAVPASLTNRIHWVMNSDERRSFAYFQYRSMPAFLGWFDSSLWQKLVLQLSYAEPAVYHAVVALSAVHQDAEQKGMPLAREDLDNTWHRFALEQAGRSIALLNARRASQDPCLREVTLLCCLLFTLSELLRGRYDAAFTHLHSGIRILKALGARRQLNSVAVSKSPVEWCLVEAFAHLDVQSTHFGVGGPIWFIHKQDNPLLGIEGFPAFQTLAEARRAFDHVMSAVLEFTTKAWSSTQSRVALNYETLYKKQLDLCLWVETFARAFDTFRTDTYPQLSPKERRGADVIHLHQRSAILTLQTCLLDGNEPVLDQYTPEFENILSLVDGIMHTFPERPSVCFDMGIIPPLTFVATGCRDYSVRWRAIRLLRSWPHREGTWDSNLCAQLAVHAMKVEAMNNFNVTADGTTADVHDEPSLRGMFMTVEDDQRQARISYFLGDVKHEHRVMLEEI
;
A
#
# COMPACT_ATOMS: atom_id res chain seq x y z
N MET A 1 -16.40 -95.73 -38.74
CA MET A 1 -15.51 -94.96 -37.83
C MET A 1 -16.05 -93.53 -37.80
N PHE A 2 -15.98 -92.86 -36.65
CA PHE A 2 -16.62 -91.56 -36.30
C PHE A 2 -18.07 -91.72 -35.80
N LEU A 3 -18.29 -92.18 -34.56
CA LEU A 3 -18.21 -91.49 -33.25
C LEU A 3 -19.36 -90.49 -33.02
N ASP A 4 -20.30 -90.94 -32.20
CA ASP A 4 -21.37 -90.20 -31.53
C ASP A 4 -20.81 -89.05 -30.67
N THR A 5 -21.49 -87.89 -30.72
CA THR A 5 -21.37 -86.83 -29.72
C THR A 5 -22.76 -86.50 -29.16
N PRO A 6 -22.99 -86.61 -27.85
CA PRO A 6 -24.22 -86.16 -27.20
C PRO A 6 -24.11 -84.72 -26.67
N ARG A 7 -25.28 -84.10 -26.54
CA ARG A 7 -25.56 -82.75 -26.01
C ARG A 7 -24.94 -82.51 -24.63
N LEU A 8 -24.40 -81.30 -24.43
CA LEU A 8 -24.05 -80.75 -23.11
C LEU A 8 -24.66 -79.36 -22.92
N SER A 9 -25.53 -79.30 -21.91
CA SER A 9 -25.97 -78.21 -21.03
C SER A 9 -25.51 -76.78 -21.31
N GLU A 10 -26.51 -75.88 -21.41
CA GLU A 10 -26.39 -74.43 -21.27
C GLU A 10 -25.72 -74.05 -19.94
N ILE A 11 -24.62 -73.30 -20.04
CA ILE A 11 -23.99 -72.61 -18.90
C ILE A 11 -24.38 -71.13 -18.99
N THR A 12 -25.23 -70.71 -18.07
CA THR A 12 -25.63 -69.31 -17.86
C THR A 12 -24.42 -68.50 -17.40
N THR A 13 -23.87 -67.67 -18.27
CA THR A 13 -22.82 -66.70 -17.93
C THR A 13 -23.43 -65.47 -17.27
N THR A 14 -23.11 -65.26 -15.99
CA THR A 14 -23.42 -64.03 -15.26
C THR A 14 -22.60 -62.86 -15.82
N PRO A 15 -23.19 -61.66 -16.00
CA PRO A 15 -22.45 -60.52 -16.52
C PRO A 15 -21.46 -60.00 -15.48
N ALA A 16 -20.21 -59.83 -15.90
CA ALA A 16 -19.14 -59.27 -15.09
C ALA A 16 -19.53 -57.88 -14.58
N SER A 17 -19.66 -57.74 -13.26
CA SER A 17 -19.88 -56.43 -12.64
C SER A 17 -18.65 -55.56 -12.85
N THR A 18 -18.76 -54.51 -13.67
CA THR A 18 -17.81 -53.40 -13.66
C THR A 18 -17.76 -52.82 -12.24
N ARG A 19 -16.68 -53.10 -11.50
CA ARG A 19 -16.37 -52.44 -10.22
C ARG A 19 -16.27 -50.94 -10.46
N ARG A 20 -17.36 -50.20 -10.22
CA ARG A 20 -17.30 -48.76 -9.94
C ARG A 20 -16.41 -48.60 -8.72
N ARG A 21 -15.22 -47.99 -8.89
CA ARG A 21 -14.38 -47.59 -7.75
C ARG A 21 -15.24 -46.72 -6.83
N ALA A 22 -15.49 -47.19 -5.62
CA ALA A 22 -16.08 -46.38 -4.57
C ALA A 22 -15.20 -45.14 -4.39
N GLY A 23 -15.68 -43.98 -4.85
CA GLY A 23 -15.00 -42.71 -4.67
C GLY A 23 -15.03 -42.36 -3.19
N GLY A 24 -14.05 -42.84 -2.43
CA GLY A 24 -13.88 -42.44 -1.03
C GLY A 24 -13.81 -40.92 -0.95
N ARG A 25 -14.49 -40.33 0.05
CA ARG A 25 -14.44 -38.89 0.32
C ARG A 25 -12.97 -38.45 0.33
N ARG A 26 -12.61 -37.53 -0.58
CA ARG A 26 -11.26 -36.95 -0.63
C ARG A 26 -10.96 -36.32 0.73
N SER A 27 -9.78 -36.55 1.29
CA SER A 27 -9.44 -35.94 2.57
C SER A 27 -9.28 -34.43 2.38
N ASN A 28 -9.97 -33.64 3.20
CA ASN A 28 -9.94 -32.16 3.16
C ASN A 28 -8.64 -31.59 3.74
N THR A 29 -7.86 -32.41 4.43
CA THR A 29 -6.63 -32.10 5.17
C THR A 29 -5.39 -32.77 4.59
N GLY A 30 -5.51 -33.55 3.51
CA GLY A 30 -4.37 -34.25 2.92
C GLY A 30 -3.28 -33.32 2.40
N CYS A 31 -2.03 -33.80 2.38
CA CYS A 31 -0.90 -33.01 1.89
C CYS A 31 -1.02 -32.63 0.41
N ARG A 32 -0.32 -31.56 0.02
CA ARG A 32 -0.38 -31.00 -1.35
C ARG A 32 0.05 -32.01 -2.41
N THR A 33 1.12 -32.76 -2.16
CA THR A 33 1.65 -33.77 -3.08
C THR A 33 0.65 -34.90 -3.35
N CYS A 34 -0.03 -35.41 -2.32
CA CYS A 34 -1.08 -36.43 -2.50
C CYS A 34 -2.28 -35.90 -3.26
N ARG A 35 -2.69 -34.65 -2.98
CA ARG A 35 -3.78 -34.01 -3.70
C ARG A 35 -3.48 -33.79 -5.16
N ALA A 36 -2.29 -33.29 -5.50
CA ALA A 36 -1.86 -33.12 -6.89
C ALA A 36 -1.88 -34.45 -7.66
N ARG A 37 -1.58 -35.56 -6.96
CA ARG A 37 -1.62 -36.92 -7.50
C ARG A 37 -3.02 -37.56 -7.49
N HIS A 38 -4.05 -36.85 -7.03
CA HIS A 38 -5.39 -37.36 -6.80
C HIS A 38 -5.42 -38.66 -5.96
N LYS A 39 -4.51 -38.79 -4.98
CA LYS A 39 -4.42 -39.93 -4.05
C LYS A 39 -4.87 -39.51 -2.64
N LYS A 40 -5.48 -40.42 -1.89
CA LYS A 40 -5.82 -40.21 -0.48
C LYS A 40 -4.53 -40.05 0.33
N CYS A 41 -4.45 -38.97 1.10
CA CYS A 41 -3.34 -38.75 2.02
C CYS A 41 -3.60 -39.48 3.34
N ASP A 42 -2.54 -39.95 3.96
CA ASP A 42 -2.52 -40.61 5.26
C ASP A 42 -2.25 -39.64 6.43
N GLU A 43 -1.99 -38.36 6.13
CA GLU A 43 -1.97 -37.25 7.10
C GLU A 43 -0.97 -37.40 8.26
N THR A 44 0.07 -38.21 8.06
CA THR A 44 1.15 -38.40 9.04
C THR A 44 1.92 -37.09 9.28
N PRO A 45 2.20 -36.71 10.55
CA PRO A 45 2.88 -35.46 10.87
C PRO A 45 4.19 -35.25 10.10
N GLY A 46 4.45 -34.02 9.66
CA GLY A 46 5.63 -33.64 8.89
C GLY A 46 5.53 -34.06 7.41
N ALA A 47 5.66 -35.35 7.12
CA ALA A 47 5.61 -35.90 5.77
C ALA A 47 4.72 -37.13 5.68
N CYS A 48 3.83 -37.15 4.67
CA CYS A 48 2.90 -38.25 4.45
C CYS A 48 3.63 -39.52 4.00
N ASN A 49 3.26 -40.69 4.53
CA ASN A 49 3.88 -41.96 4.12
C ASN A 49 3.60 -42.26 2.65
N ASN A 50 2.45 -41.86 2.12
CA ASN A 50 2.14 -42.04 0.69
C ASN A 50 3.05 -41.21 -0.26
N CYS A 51 3.76 -40.23 0.28
CA CYS A 51 4.72 -39.39 -0.39
C CYS A 51 6.10 -40.02 -0.27
N THR A 52 6.55 -40.23 0.97
CA THR A 52 7.89 -40.71 1.33
C THR A 52 8.13 -42.15 0.87
N SER A 53 7.15 -43.05 1.01
CA SER A 53 7.24 -44.45 0.51
C SER A 53 7.47 -44.55 -0.99
N THR A 54 7.15 -43.50 -1.74
CA THR A 54 7.38 -43.44 -3.20
C THR A 54 8.59 -42.60 -3.59
N GLY A 55 9.45 -42.24 -2.62
CA GLY A 55 10.61 -41.39 -2.81
C GLY A 55 10.30 -39.94 -3.18
N ARG A 56 9.05 -39.48 -2.98
CA ARG A 56 8.63 -38.11 -3.31
C ARG A 56 8.73 -37.20 -2.08
N THR A 57 9.19 -35.98 -2.28
CA THR A 57 9.09 -34.90 -1.29
C THR A 57 7.62 -34.62 -0.98
N CYS A 58 7.28 -34.56 0.32
CA CYS A 58 5.95 -34.17 0.77
C CYS A 58 5.93 -32.66 0.96
N ASP A 59 5.15 -31.95 0.16
CA ASP A 59 5.06 -30.48 0.18
C ASP A 59 4.19 -29.94 1.33
N GLY A 60 3.99 -30.76 2.38
CA GLY A 60 3.27 -30.40 3.60
C GLY A 60 1.75 -30.36 3.50
N TYR A 61 1.14 -30.03 4.64
CA TYR A 61 -0.30 -29.92 4.87
C TYR A 61 -0.78 -28.47 4.72
N GLU A 62 -2.06 -28.31 4.41
CA GLU A 62 -2.70 -26.99 4.37
C GLU A 62 -3.49 -26.79 5.66
N PHE A 63 -3.24 -25.69 6.35
CA PHE A 63 -3.87 -25.41 7.63
C PHE A 63 -5.09 -24.48 7.46
N HIS A 64 -5.05 -23.57 6.48
CA HIS A 64 -6.10 -22.59 6.27
C HIS A 64 -6.67 -22.63 4.85
N ARG A 65 -7.98 -22.90 4.75
CA ARG A 65 -8.74 -22.94 3.50
C ARG A 65 -9.62 -21.71 3.39
N LEU A 66 -9.58 -21.08 2.23
CA LEU A 66 -10.42 -19.92 1.99
C LEU A 66 -11.88 -20.35 1.72
N PRO A 67 -12.87 -19.53 2.11
CA PRO A 67 -14.27 -19.79 1.79
C PRO A 67 -14.47 -19.92 0.27
N ARG A 68 -15.30 -20.90 -0.15
CA ARG A 68 -15.70 -21.01 -1.56
C ARG A 68 -16.69 -19.91 -1.89
N GLU A 69 -16.42 -19.13 -2.92
CA GLU A 69 -17.36 -18.12 -3.40
C GLU A 69 -18.59 -18.82 -4.01
N GLY A 70 -19.79 -18.36 -3.64
CA GLY A 70 -21.02 -18.71 -4.35
C GLY A 70 -20.96 -18.19 -5.79
N ARG A 71 -21.73 -18.80 -6.71
CA ARG A 71 -21.87 -18.31 -8.09
C ARG A 71 -22.34 -16.85 -8.08
N ARG A 72 -21.42 -15.90 -8.26
CA ARG A 72 -21.72 -14.50 -8.58
C ARG A 72 -21.45 -14.26 -10.06
N THR A 73 -22.24 -13.39 -10.68
CA THR A 73 -22.02 -12.90 -12.04
C THR A 73 -20.66 -12.23 -12.11
N ARG A 74 -19.75 -12.81 -12.91
CA ARG A 74 -18.44 -12.22 -13.21
C ARG A 74 -18.68 -10.87 -13.89
N LYS A 75 -18.33 -9.76 -13.22
CA LYS A 75 -18.05 -8.51 -13.95
C LYS A 75 -16.80 -8.76 -14.80
N VAL A 76 -16.85 -8.36 -16.07
CA VAL A 76 -15.69 -8.42 -16.95
C VAL A 76 -14.70 -7.36 -16.48
N VAL A 77 -13.65 -7.78 -15.78
CA VAL A 77 -12.55 -6.89 -15.42
C VAL A 77 -11.43 -7.10 -16.43
N VAL A 78 -10.97 -6.02 -17.07
CA VAL A 78 -9.85 -6.04 -18.00
C VAL A 78 -8.58 -6.26 -17.19
N GLY A 79 -8.08 -7.51 -17.20
CA GLY A 79 -6.80 -7.84 -16.58
C GLY A 79 -5.62 -7.39 -17.43
N ILE A 80 -4.45 -7.33 -16.81
CA ILE A 80 -3.20 -7.13 -17.54
C ILE A 80 -2.93 -8.39 -18.38
N ALA A 81 -2.86 -8.23 -19.70
CA ALA A 81 -2.57 -9.34 -20.61
C ALA A 81 -1.14 -9.86 -20.37
N VAL A 82 -1.01 -11.08 -19.85
CA VAL A 82 0.29 -11.73 -19.62
C VAL A 82 0.64 -12.60 -20.83
N PRO A 83 1.84 -12.46 -21.42
CA PRO A 83 2.30 -13.35 -22.48
C PRO A 83 2.29 -14.82 -22.03
N ALA A 84 1.83 -15.74 -22.88
CA ALA A 84 1.79 -17.18 -22.59
C ALA A 84 3.18 -17.79 -22.26
N SER A 85 4.26 -17.14 -22.71
CA SER A 85 5.64 -17.50 -22.40
C SER A 85 6.01 -17.29 -20.92
N LEU A 86 5.29 -16.43 -20.19
CA LEU A 86 5.49 -16.18 -18.76
C LEU A 86 4.71 -17.19 -17.91
N THR A 87 3.50 -17.55 -18.33
CA THR A 87 2.62 -18.49 -17.59
C THR A 87 3.20 -19.90 -17.48
N ASN A 88 4.00 -20.31 -18.47
CA ASN A 88 4.64 -21.63 -18.50
C ASN A 88 5.86 -21.76 -17.58
N ARG A 89 6.26 -20.68 -16.87
CA ARG A 89 7.42 -20.66 -15.97
C ARG A 89 7.13 -21.11 -14.54
N ILE A 90 5.86 -21.29 -14.17
CA ILE A 90 5.52 -21.81 -12.84
C ILE A 90 5.78 -23.32 -12.83
N HIS A 91 6.88 -23.71 -12.18
CA HIS A 91 7.31 -25.11 -12.08
C HIS A 91 6.92 -25.78 -10.75
N TRP A 92 6.22 -25.07 -9.86
CA TRP A 92 5.75 -25.59 -8.57
C TRP A 92 4.25 -25.88 -8.57
N VAL A 93 3.84 -26.75 -7.65
CA VAL A 93 2.43 -27.11 -7.47
C VAL A 93 1.70 -25.95 -6.79
N MET A 94 0.60 -25.49 -7.40
CA MET A 94 -0.33 -24.54 -6.80
C MET A 94 -1.64 -25.24 -6.39
N ASN A 95 -2.22 -24.83 -5.27
CA ASN A 95 -3.57 -25.25 -4.87
C ASN A 95 -4.65 -24.33 -5.45
N SER A 96 -5.93 -24.64 -5.19
CA SER A 96 -7.07 -23.86 -5.72
C SER A 96 -7.12 -22.44 -5.17
N ASP A 97 -6.79 -22.26 -3.89
CA ASP A 97 -6.92 -20.99 -3.19
C ASP A 97 -5.78 -20.05 -3.60
N GLU A 98 -4.56 -20.57 -3.68
CA GLU A 98 -3.38 -19.90 -4.24
C GLU A 98 -3.63 -19.45 -5.68
N ARG A 99 -4.19 -20.31 -6.54
CA ARG A 99 -4.58 -19.93 -7.92
C ARG A 99 -5.63 -18.83 -7.93
N ARG A 100 -6.63 -18.89 -7.04
CA ARG A 100 -7.69 -17.89 -6.96
C ARG A 100 -7.15 -16.54 -6.50
N SER A 101 -6.36 -16.52 -5.44
CA SER A 101 -5.73 -15.30 -4.91
C SER A 101 -4.72 -14.73 -5.90
N PHE A 102 -3.93 -15.57 -6.57
CA PHE A 102 -3.03 -15.10 -7.63
C PHE A 102 -3.81 -14.50 -8.82
N ALA A 103 -4.91 -15.11 -9.24
CA ALA A 103 -5.78 -14.51 -10.25
C ALA A 103 -6.38 -13.18 -9.76
N TYR A 104 -6.83 -13.10 -8.51
CA TYR A 104 -7.33 -11.86 -7.92
C TYR A 104 -6.28 -10.75 -7.98
N PHE A 105 -5.02 -11.07 -7.71
CA PHE A 105 -3.92 -10.14 -7.85
C PHE A 105 -3.84 -9.57 -9.27
N GLN A 106 -3.85 -10.43 -10.28
CA GLN A 106 -3.69 -10.03 -11.69
C GLN A 106 -4.86 -9.21 -12.23
N TYR A 107 -6.09 -9.61 -11.87
CA TYR A 107 -7.31 -9.06 -12.44
C TYR A 107 -7.93 -7.95 -11.59
N ARG A 108 -7.57 -7.82 -10.31
CA ARG A 108 -8.16 -6.81 -9.42
C ARG A 108 -7.14 -5.98 -8.65
N SER A 109 -6.18 -6.60 -7.95
CA SER A 109 -5.19 -5.86 -7.16
C SER A 109 -4.28 -4.98 -8.03
N MET A 110 -3.68 -5.54 -9.08
CA MET A 110 -2.77 -4.80 -9.96
C MET A 110 -3.47 -3.62 -10.67
N PRO A 111 -4.67 -3.78 -11.30
CA PRO A 111 -5.38 -2.64 -11.86
C PRO A 111 -5.71 -1.55 -10.82
N ALA A 112 -6.03 -1.93 -9.57
CA ALA A 112 -6.26 -0.95 -8.51
C ALA A 112 -4.99 -0.16 -8.18
N PHE A 113 -3.84 -0.83 -8.03
CA PHE A 113 -2.55 -0.18 -7.75
C PHE A 113 -2.13 0.80 -8.84
N LEU A 114 -2.51 0.54 -10.09
CA LEU A 114 -2.21 1.34 -11.27
C LEU A 114 -3.32 2.34 -11.62
N GLY A 115 -4.16 2.73 -10.64
CA GLY A 115 -5.34 3.55 -10.87
C GLY A 115 -5.06 4.92 -11.49
N TRP A 116 -3.95 5.55 -11.09
CA TRP A 116 -3.54 6.90 -11.50
C TRP A 116 -2.37 6.87 -12.50
N PHE A 117 -1.35 6.07 -12.23
CA PHE A 117 -0.09 6.06 -12.99
C PHE A 117 0.26 4.65 -13.48
N ASP A 118 1.04 4.58 -14.55
CA ASP A 118 1.72 3.33 -14.93
C ASP A 118 2.95 3.13 -14.06
N SER A 119 3.34 1.87 -13.87
CA SER A 119 4.46 1.53 -12.98
C SER A 119 5.17 0.29 -13.50
N SER A 120 6.44 0.47 -13.86
CA SER A 120 7.34 -0.62 -14.26
C SER A 120 7.53 -1.64 -13.13
N LEU A 121 7.48 -1.20 -11.87
CA LEU A 121 7.49 -2.07 -10.69
C LEU A 121 6.37 -3.11 -10.79
N TRP A 122 5.12 -2.69 -10.96
CA TRP A 122 3.98 -3.61 -10.96
C TRP A 122 3.85 -4.35 -12.30
N GLN A 123 3.88 -3.62 -13.41
CA GLN A 123 3.60 -4.17 -14.75
C GLN A 123 4.73 -5.07 -15.28
N LYS A 124 5.98 -4.86 -14.84
CA LYS A 124 7.13 -5.65 -15.29
C LYS A 124 7.71 -6.46 -14.15
N LEU A 125 8.29 -5.83 -13.13
CA LEU A 125 9.13 -6.51 -12.16
C LEU A 125 8.36 -7.49 -11.26
N VAL A 126 7.32 -7.02 -10.56
CA VAL A 126 6.48 -7.83 -9.68
C VAL A 126 5.84 -8.96 -10.47
N LEU A 127 5.27 -8.65 -11.64
CA LEU A 127 4.61 -9.64 -12.48
C LEU A 127 5.59 -10.73 -12.93
N GLN A 128 6.76 -10.36 -13.47
CA GLN A 128 7.76 -11.33 -13.93
C GLN A 128 8.30 -12.20 -12.81
N LEU A 129 8.69 -11.59 -11.69
CA LEU A 129 9.23 -12.32 -10.55
C LEU A 129 8.17 -13.18 -9.86
N SER A 130 6.89 -12.82 -9.92
CA SER A 130 5.82 -13.69 -9.42
C SER A 130 5.67 -15.00 -10.19
N TYR A 131 6.07 -15.02 -11.47
CA TYR A 131 6.09 -16.23 -12.30
C TYR A 131 7.41 -17.01 -12.20
N ALA A 132 8.51 -16.33 -11.87
CA ALA A 132 9.85 -16.92 -11.84
C ALA A 132 10.29 -17.38 -10.44
N GLU A 133 9.82 -16.71 -9.38
CA GLU A 133 10.37 -16.85 -8.03
C GLU A 133 9.28 -17.28 -7.04
N PRO A 134 9.35 -18.50 -6.48
CA PRO A 134 8.34 -19.02 -5.55
C PRO A 134 8.12 -18.14 -4.31
N ALA A 135 9.19 -17.49 -3.83
CA ALA A 135 9.10 -16.58 -2.68
C ALA A 135 8.21 -15.37 -3.00
N VAL A 136 8.42 -14.76 -4.17
CA VAL A 136 7.62 -13.60 -4.62
C VAL A 136 6.18 -14.02 -4.87
N TYR A 137 5.97 -15.17 -5.51
CA TYR A 137 4.63 -15.74 -5.72
C TYR A 137 3.84 -15.84 -4.42
N HIS A 138 4.43 -16.43 -3.37
CA HIS A 138 3.77 -16.60 -2.08
C HIS A 138 3.51 -15.25 -1.38
N ALA A 139 4.41 -14.28 -1.50
CA ALA A 139 4.19 -12.92 -0.99
C ALA A 139 3.03 -12.20 -1.71
N VAL A 140 2.93 -12.35 -3.04
CA VAL A 140 1.81 -11.82 -3.84
C VAL A 140 0.48 -12.47 -3.47
N VAL A 141 0.48 -13.79 -3.28
CA VAL A 141 -0.72 -14.52 -2.83
C VAL A 141 -1.19 -14.03 -1.45
N ALA A 142 -0.25 -13.79 -0.52
CA ALA A 142 -0.55 -13.23 0.79
C ALA A 142 -1.20 -11.84 0.67
N LEU A 143 -0.55 -10.91 -0.04
CA LEU A 143 -1.06 -9.56 -0.29
C LEU A 143 -2.47 -9.60 -0.88
N SER A 144 -2.67 -10.44 -1.89
CA SER A 144 -3.94 -10.52 -2.59
C SER A 144 -5.06 -11.12 -1.76
N ALA A 145 -4.76 -12.06 -0.85
CA ALA A 145 -5.77 -12.62 0.04
C ALA A 145 -6.29 -11.56 1.02
N VAL A 146 -5.40 -10.74 1.59
CA VAL A 146 -5.79 -9.63 2.46
C VAL A 146 -6.59 -8.59 1.67
N HIS A 147 -6.11 -8.19 0.49
CA HIS A 147 -6.81 -7.21 -0.34
C HIS A 147 -8.22 -7.69 -0.71
N GLN A 148 -8.37 -8.97 -1.10
CA GLN A 148 -9.67 -9.54 -1.45
C GLN A 148 -10.64 -9.53 -0.26
N ASP A 149 -10.19 -9.91 0.94
CA ASP A 149 -11.04 -9.89 2.14
C ASP A 149 -11.45 -8.45 2.50
N ALA A 150 -10.50 -7.51 2.48
CA ALA A 150 -10.76 -6.10 2.77
C ALA A 150 -11.78 -5.51 1.79
N GLU A 151 -11.61 -5.74 0.48
CA GLU A 151 -12.52 -5.23 -0.54
C GLU A 151 -13.91 -5.86 -0.43
N GLN A 152 -14.00 -7.16 -0.11
CA GLN A 152 -15.30 -7.84 0.12
C GLN A 152 -16.07 -7.25 1.31
N LYS A 153 -15.37 -6.73 2.30
CA LYS A 153 -15.94 -6.05 3.48
C LYS A 153 -16.15 -4.55 3.26
N GLY A 154 -15.85 -4.02 2.07
CA GLY A 154 -16.00 -2.61 1.75
C GLY A 154 -14.87 -1.72 2.28
N MET A 155 -13.66 -2.26 2.42
CA MET A 155 -12.48 -1.57 2.94
C MET A 155 -12.73 -0.92 4.32
N PRO A 156 -13.09 -1.72 5.35
CA PRO A 156 -13.21 -1.20 6.71
C PRO A 156 -11.84 -0.72 7.22
N LEU A 157 -11.83 -0.03 8.37
CA LEU A 157 -10.57 0.29 9.05
C LEU A 157 -9.76 -1.00 9.23
N ALA A 158 -8.53 -0.99 8.71
CA ALA A 158 -7.68 -2.16 8.69
C ALA A 158 -7.33 -2.63 10.12
N ARG A 159 -7.62 -3.90 10.42
CA ARG A 159 -7.30 -4.55 11.69
C ARG A 159 -6.95 -6.01 11.47
N GLU A 160 -5.99 -6.52 12.23
CA GLU A 160 -5.73 -7.96 12.23
C GLU A 160 -6.85 -8.72 12.94
N ASP A 161 -7.44 -9.68 12.24
CA ASP A 161 -8.35 -10.67 12.80
C ASP A 161 -7.76 -12.07 12.59
N LEU A 162 -7.21 -12.67 13.64
CA LEU A 162 -6.68 -14.04 13.58
C LEU A 162 -7.78 -15.10 13.61
N ASP A 163 -9.03 -14.76 13.92
CA ASP A 163 -10.17 -15.65 13.72
C ASP A 163 -10.61 -15.67 12.25
N ASN A 164 -10.23 -14.68 11.47
CA ASN A 164 -10.44 -14.66 10.02
C ASN A 164 -9.54 -15.64 9.26
N THR A 165 -10.17 -16.56 8.52
CA THR A 165 -9.47 -17.52 7.67
C THR A 165 -8.61 -16.90 6.57
N TRP A 166 -8.98 -15.72 6.05
CA TRP A 166 -8.20 -15.02 5.01
C TRP A 166 -6.88 -14.49 5.56
N HIS A 167 -6.89 -13.94 6.77
CA HIS A 167 -5.68 -13.42 7.43
C HIS A 167 -4.74 -14.55 7.80
N ARG A 168 -5.27 -15.65 8.35
CA ARG A 168 -4.48 -16.86 8.62
C ARG A 168 -3.88 -17.48 7.35
N PHE A 169 -4.65 -17.52 6.27
CA PHE A 169 -4.14 -17.95 4.96
C PHE A 169 -3.04 -17.02 4.45
N ALA A 170 -3.22 -15.69 4.53
CA ALA A 170 -2.20 -14.73 4.13
C ALA A 170 -0.90 -14.89 4.95
N LEU A 171 -1.02 -15.09 6.28
CA LEU A 171 0.12 -15.34 7.16
C LEU A 171 0.84 -16.64 6.82
N GLU A 172 0.10 -17.71 6.52
CA GLU A 172 0.68 -18.98 6.05
C GLU A 172 1.49 -18.78 4.76
N GLN A 173 0.97 -18.01 3.81
CA GLN A 173 1.63 -17.73 2.53
C GLN A 173 2.86 -16.82 2.72
N ALA A 174 2.78 -15.80 3.57
CA ALA A 174 3.93 -14.99 3.96
C ALA A 174 5.03 -15.83 4.64
N GLY A 175 4.65 -16.72 5.56
CA GLY A 175 5.58 -17.64 6.23
C GLY A 175 6.31 -18.57 5.25
N ARG A 176 5.60 -19.08 4.24
CA ARG A 176 6.23 -19.88 3.16
C ARG A 176 7.22 -19.07 2.33
N SER A 177 6.86 -17.85 1.96
CA SER A 177 7.77 -16.94 1.25
C SER A 177 9.06 -16.71 2.06
N ILE A 178 8.94 -16.39 3.35
CA ILE A 178 10.08 -16.19 4.25
C ILE A 178 10.94 -17.46 4.37
N ALA A 179 10.31 -18.63 4.48
CA ALA A 179 11.02 -19.91 4.52
C ALA A 179 11.87 -20.15 3.25
N LEU A 180 11.33 -19.82 2.07
CA LEU A 180 12.04 -19.92 0.80
C LEU A 180 13.22 -18.95 0.71
N LEU A 181 13.07 -17.71 1.21
CA LEU A 181 14.19 -16.76 1.30
C LEU A 181 15.28 -17.26 2.25
N ASN A 182 14.89 -17.75 3.43
CA ASN A 182 15.83 -18.26 4.43
C ASN A 182 16.62 -19.46 3.94
N ALA A 183 16.00 -20.36 3.17
CA ALA A 183 16.68 -21.50 2.56
C ALA A 183 17.81 -21.08 1.59
N ARG A 184 17.71 -19.89 0.98
CA ARG A 184 18.73 -19.33 0.06
C ARG A 184 19.74 -18.43 0.77
N ARG A 185 19.66 -18.19 2.08
CA ARG A 185 20.47 -17.17 2.78
C ARG A 185 21.99 -17.37 2.64
N ALA A 186 22.45 -18.62 2.53
CA ALA A 186 23.87 -18.95 2.36
C ALA A 186 24.30 -19.06 0.88
N SER A 187 23.37 -18.89 -0.06
CA SER A 187 23.66 -18.97 -1.50
C SER A 187 24.31 -17.69 -2.03
N GLN A 188 25.16 -17.81 -3.05
CA GLN A 188 25.72 -16.68 -3.79
C GLN A 188 24.80 -16.19 -4.92
N ASP A 189 23.50 -16.40 -4.76
CA ASP A 189 22.51 -16.11 -5.77
C ASP A 189 22.40 -14.60 -6.00
N PRO A 190 22.71 -14.10 -7.22
CA PRO A 190 22.70 -12.67 -7.50
C PRO A 190 21.28 -12.08 -7.45
N CYS A 191 20.25 -12.88 -7.70
CA CYS A 191 18.85 -12.44 -7.70
C CYS A 191 18.23 -12.41 -6.29
N LEU A 192 18.85 -13.08 -5.30
CA LEU A 192 18.30 -13.19 -3.95
C LEU A 192 18.02 -11.82 -3.31
N ARG A 193 18.89 -10.84 -3.54
CA ARG A 193 18.74 -9.49 -2.95
C ARG A 193 17.53 -8.76 -3.54
N GLU A 194 17.38 -8.78 -4.86
CA GLU A 194 16.22 -8.20 -5.55
C GLU A 194 14.92 -8.90 -5.13
N VAL A 195 14.93 -10.23 -5.09
CA VAL A 195 13.79 -11.03 -4.63
C VAL A 195 13.44 -10.71 -3.16
N THR A 196 14.45 -10.56 -2.29
CA THR A 196 14.25 -10.17 -0.89
C THR A 196 13.65 -8.78 -0.78
N LEU A 197 14.15 -7.81 -1.55
CA LEU A 197 13.62 -6.44 -1.59
C LEU A 197 12.17 -6.40 -2.05
N LEU A 198 11.85 -7.15 -3.10
CA LEU A 198 10.49 -7.25 -3.60
C LEU A 198 9.55 -7.91 -2.57
N CYS A 199 9.99 -8.98 -1.90
CA CYS A 199 9.23 -9.58 -0.82
C CYS A 199 9.05 -8.61 0.36
N CYS A 200 10.10 -7.87 0.77
CA CYS A 200 10.01 -6.82 1.79
C CYS A 200 8.93 -5.80 1.42
N LEU A 201 8.92 -5.31 0.19
CA LEU A 201 7.90 -4.38 -0.29
C LEU A 201 6.50 -5.00 -0.21
N LEU A 202 6.30 -6.20 -0.75
CA LEU A 202 4.99 -6.89 -0.72
C LEU A 202 4.50 -7.17 0.70
N PHE A 203 5.41 -7.50 1.63
CA PHE A 203 5.07 -7.65 3.05
C PHE A 203 4.70 -6.31 3.68
N THR A 204 5.46 -5.24 3.45
CA THR A 204 5.08 -3.88 3.90
C THR A 204 3.64 -3.56 3.52
N LEU A 205 3.25 -3.78 2.26
CA LEU A 205 1.90 -3.50 1.79
C LEU A 205 0.84 -4.44 2.37
N SER A 206 1.18 -5.72 2.56
CA SER A 206 0.29 -6.70 3.19
C SER A 206 0.02 -6.36 4.66
N GLU A 207 1.05 -5.92 5.38
CA GLU A 207 0.97 -5.51 6.78
C GLU A 207 0.20 -4.19 6.94
N LEU A 208 0.40 -3.22 6.03
CA LEU A 208 -0.41 -2.00 5.98
C LEU A 208 -1.90 -2.34 5.80
N LEU A 209 -2.26 -3.22 4.86
CA LEU A 209 -3.65 -3.64 4.66
C LEU A 209 -4.27 -4.39 5.85
N ARG A 210 -3.45 -4.86 6.79
CA ARG A 210 -3.89 -5.50 8.04
C ARG A 210 -3.88 -4.54 9.24
N GLY A 211 -3.50 -3.27 9.04
CA GLY A 211 -3.38 -2.29 10.12
C GLY A 211 -2.11 -2.43 10.98
N ARG A 212 -1.16 -3.28 10.58
CA ARG A 212 0.08 -3.55 11.35
C ARG A 212 1.22 -2.66 10.88
N TYR A 213 1.14 -1.39 11.24
CA TYR A 213 2.09 -0.35 10.84
C TYR A 213 3.54 -0.65 11.29
N ASP A 214 3.75 -1.09 12.54
CA ASP A 214 5.10 -1.37 13.05
C ASP A 214 5.78 -2.53 12.30
N ALA A 215 5.03 -3.59 12.00
CA ALA A 215 5.50 -4.70 11.18
C ALA A 215 5.80 -4.23 9.75
N ALA A 216 4.91 -3.42 9.16
CA ALA A 216 5.10 -2.85 7.82
C ALA A 216 6.39 -2.02 7.74
N PHE A 217 6.61 -1.13 8.71
CA PHE A 217 7.80 -0.27 8.74
C PHE A 217 9.07 -1.04 9.07
N THR A 218 8.98 -2.13 9.83
CA THR A 218 10.10 -3.06 10.02
C THR A 218 10.54 -3.67 8.69
N HIS A 219 9.60 -4.12 7.85
CA HIS A 219 9.91 -4.62 6.50
C HIS A 219 10.48 -3.52 5.59
N LEU A 220 9.88 -2.33 5.62
CA LEU A 220 10.34 -1.17 4.86
C LEU A 220 11.80 -0.81 5.20
N HIS A 221 12.10 -0.62 6.49
CA HIS A 221 13.42 -0.25 6.96
C HIS A 221 14.46 -1.34 6.73
N SER A 222 14.07 -2.61 6.82
CA SER A 222 14.94 -3.73 6.48
C SER A 222 15.32 -3.70 5.00
N GLY A 223 14.37 -3.42 4.10
CA GLY A 223 14.64 -3.24 2.67
C GLY A 223 15.56 -2.05 2.39
N ILE A 224 15.35 -0.91 3.05
CA ILE A 224 16.23 0.27 2.92
C ILE A 224 17.66 -0.05 3.37
N ARG A 225 17.83 -0.81 4.46
CA ARG A 225 19.16 -1.25 4.91
C ARG A 225 19.86 -2.12 3.85
N ILE A 226 19.11 -3.00 3.17
CA ILE A 226 19.64 -3.82 2.06
C ILE A 226 20.05 -2.92 0.89
N LEU A 227 19.22 -1.95 0.50
CA LEU A 227 19.53 -1.01 -0.58
C LEU A 227 20.80 -0.20 -0.28
N LYS A 228 20.94 0.31 0.94
CA LYS A 228 22.16 1.01 1.38
C LYS A 228 23.39 0.11 1.35
N ALA A 229 23.28 -1.14 1.79
CA ALA A 229 24.38 -2.11 1.75
C ALA A 229 24.83 -2.45 0.32
N LEU A 230 23.92 -2.32 -0.66
CA LEU A 230 24.22 -2.48 -2.09
C LEU A 230 24.83 -1.23 -2.74
N GLY A 231 25.01 -0.14 -1.98
CA GLY A 231 25.48 1.13 -2.51
C GLY A 231 24.44 1.84 -3.38
N ALA A 232 23.16 1.45 -3.32
CA ALA A 232 22.11 2.17 -4.01
C ALA A 232 22.02 3.58 -3.42
N ARG A 233 22.39 4.59 -4.22
CA ARG A 233 22.21 5.99 -3.88
C ARG A 233 20.86 6.45 -4.42
N ARG A 234 20.23 7.41 -3.73
CA ARG A 234 19.03 8.10 -4.18
C ARG A 234 19.36 9.13 -5.28
N GLN A 235 20.23 8.75 -6.24
CA GLN A 235 20.54 9.59 -7.39
C GLN A 235 19.41 9.44 -8.39
N LEU A 236 18.47 10.37 -8.38
CA LEU A 236 17.31 10.34 -9.28
C LEU A 236 17.62 10.76 -10.74
N ASN A 237 18.90 10.95 -11.07
CA ASN A 237 19.33 11.18 -12.45
C ASN A 237 19.68 9.86 -13.12
N SER A 238 18.93 9.46 -14.15
CA SER A 238 19.12 8.22 -14.91
C SER A 238 20.40 8.17 -15.77
N VAL A 239 21.37 9.06 -15.54
CA VAL A 239 22.46 9.36 -16.49
C VAL A 239 23.80 8.77 -16.07
N ALA A 240 23.93 8.14 -14.90
CA ALA A 240 25.17 7.46 -14.51
C ALA A 240 25.21 6.01 -15.01
N VAL A 241 26.05 5.79 -16.04
CA VAL A 241 26.33 4.55 -16.78
C VAL A 241 27.05 3.49 -15.91
N SER A 242 26.37 2.99 -14.88
CA SER A 242 26.74 1.72 -14.23
C SER A 242 25.47 0.89 -14.06
N LYS A 243 25.50 -0.41 -14.40
CA LYS A 243 24.37 -1.31 -14.14
C LYS A 243 24.06 -1.26 -12.64
N SER A 244 22.97 -0.59 -12.26
CA SER A 244 22.50 -0.56 -10.89
C SER A 244 22.34 -2.01 -10.41
N PRO A 245 22.80 -2.35 -9.19
CA PRO A 245 22.67 -3.71 -8.65
C PRO A 245 21.21 -4.10 -8.36
N VAL A 246 20.27 -3.15 -8.46
CA VAL A 246 18.84 -3.32 -8.22
C VAL A 246 18.06 -2.50 -9.25
N GLU A 247 16.92 -3.01 -9.69
CA GLU A 247 15.97 -2.27 -10.52
C GLU A 247 15.55 -0.94 -9.87
N TRP A 248 15.64 0.15 -10.64
CA TRP A 248 15.41 1.52 -10.14
C TRP A 248 14.01 1.74 -9.57
N CYS A 249 13.00 1.07 -10.15
CA CYS A 249 11.62 1.18 -9.67
C CYS A 249 11.42 0.66 -8.23
N LEU A 250 12.27 -0.25 -7.74
CA LEU A 250 12.27 -0.64 -6.33
C LEU A 250 12.83 0.47 -5.45
N VAL A 251 13.92 1.11 -5.88
CA VAL A 251 14.54 2.24 -5.17
C VAL A 251 13.52 3.37 -4.99
N GLU A 252 12.79 3.72 -6.06
CA GLU A 252 11.72 4.72 -6.02
C GLU A 252 10.61 4.34 -5.04
N ALA A 253 10.12 3.09 -5.08
CA ALA A 253 9.05 2.64 -4.21
C ALA A 253 9.43 2.66 -2.72
N PHE A 254 10.63 2.20 -2.36
CA PHE A 254 11.13 2.26 -0.99
C PHE A 254 11.32 3.71 -0.52
N ALA A 255 11.89 4.57 -1.37
CA ALA A 255 12.09 5.97 -1.04
C ALA A 255 10.76 6.72 -0.84
N HIS A 256 9.75 6.42 -1.66
CA HIS A 256 8.41 7.01 -1.55
C HIS A 256 7.72 6.61 -0.24
N LEU A 257 7.75 5.32 0.12
CA LEU A 257 7.17 4.83 1.37
C LEU A 257 7.92 5.31 2.62
N ASP A 258 9.26 5.43 2.55
CA ASP A 258 10.09 5.93 3.67
C ASP A 258 9.78 7.38 4.02
N VAL A 259 9.55 8.22 3.02
CA VAL A 259 9.18 9.62 3.28
C VAL A 259 7.79 9.70 3.91
N GLN A 260 6.84 8.87 3.49
CA GLN A 260 5.48 8.88 4.02
C GLN A 260 5.35 8.24 5.41
N SER A 261 6.18 7.25 5.75
CA SER A 261 6.15 6.57 7.06
C SER A 261 6.39 7.53 8.23
N THR A 262 7.11 8.63 7.97
CA THR A 262 7.43 9.68 8.94
C THR A 262 6.18 10.35 9.55
N HIS A 263 5.08 10.43 8.79
CA HIS A 263 3.81 10.99 9.25
C HIS A 263 3.10 10.09 10.27
N PHE A 264 3.60 8.87 10.50
CA PHE A 264 3.03 7.88 11.41
C PHE A 264 3.93 7.60 12.62
N GLY A 265 4.82 8.55 12.97
CA GLY A 265 5.58 8.53 14.22
C GLY A 265 6.80 7.60 14.25
N VAL A 266 7.17 7.01 13.11
CA VAL A 266 8.27 6.05 13.05
C VAL A 266 9.57 6.74 12.64
N GLY A 267 10.32 7.24 13.64
CA GLY A 267 11.77 7.46 13.55
C GLY A 267 12.34 8.44 12.50
N GLY A 268 11.50 9.16 11.76
CA GLY A 268 11.96 10.01 10.64
C GLY A 268 12.44 9.20 9.43
N PRO A 269 12.70 9.84 8.28
CA PRO A 269 13.05 9.11 7.07
C PRO A 269 14.45 8.52 7.25
N ILE A 270 14.60 7.21 7.05
CA ILE A 270 15.90 6.56 7.19
C ILE A 270 16.78 6.86 5.97
N TRP A 271 16.18 7.12 4.81
CA TRP A 271 16.87 7.37 3.55
C TRP A 271 16.82 8.85 3.13
N PHE A 272 17.71 9.64 3.74
CA PHE A 272 17.87 11.06 3.43
C PHE A 272 18.30 11.30 1.97
N ILE A 273 17.74 12.34 1.35
CA ILE A 273 18.33 12.98 0.17
C ILE A 273 19.44 13.89 0.71
N HIS A 274 20.72 13.60 0.43
CA HIS A 274 21.76 14.58 0.73
C HIS A 274 21.58 15.81 -0.17
N LYS A 275 21.85 17.02 0.34
CA LYS A 275 21.84 18.27 -0.46
C LYS A 275 22.65 18.18 -1.76
N GLN A 276 23.65 17.29 -1.82
CA GLN A 276 24.49 17.03 -3.00
C GLN A 276 23.83 16.13 -4.06
N ASP A 277 22.76 15.40 -3.70
CA ASP A 277 22.01 14.51 -4.61
C ASP A 277 20.82 15.20 -5.28
N ASN A 278 20.62 16.51 -5.03
CA ASN A 278 19.51 17.28 -5.59
C ASN A 278 20.02 18.47 -6.44
N PRO A 279 20.64 18.21 -7.62
CA PRO A 279 21.12 19.27 -8.51
C PRO A 279 19.99 20.19 -9.01
N LEU A 280 18.72 19.77 -8.90
CA LEU A 280 17.52 20.54 -9.28
C LEU A 280 17.05 21.54 -8.21
N LEU A 281 17.64 21.56 -7.01
CA LEU A 281 17.57 22.74 -6.13
C LEU A 281 18.51 23.86 -6.62
N GLY A 282 19.24 23.61 -7.73
CA GLY A 282 19.95 24.61 -8.50
C GLY A 282 19.00 25.42 -9.39
N ILE A 283 19.43 26.63 -9.72
CA ILE A 283 18.70 27.73 -10.37
C ILE A 283 18.14 27.38 -11.78
N GLU A 284 18.36 26.17 -12.29
CA GLU A 284 17.80 25.71 -13.56
C GLU A 284 16.34 25.27 -13.36
N GLY A 285 15.41 26.05 -13.94
CA GLY A 285 13.97 25.74 -13.87
C GLY A 285 13.61 24.39 -14.48
N PHE A 286 12.36 23.95 -14.27
CA PHE A 286 11.88 22.71 -14.87
C PHE A 286 11.78 22.85 -16.41
N PRO A 287 12.25 21.85 -17.18
CA PRO A 287 12.02 21.83 -18.62
C PRO A 287 10.52 21.70 -18.94
N ALA A 288 10.12 22.09 -20.15
CA ALA A 288 8.77 21.82 -20.62
C ALA A 288 8.53 20.31 -20.68
N PHE A 289 7.47 19.85 -20.02
CA PHE A 289 7.10 18.44 -20.02
C PHE A 289 6.44 18.05 -21.34
N GLN A 290 6.83 16.92 -21.92
CA GLN A 290 6.20 16.36 -23.12
C GLN A 290 5.21 15.24 -22.77
N THR A 291 5.41 14.59 -21.63
CA THR A 291 4.59 13.47 -21.19
C THR A 291 4.22 13.58 -19.71
N LEU A 292 3.10 12.97 -19.33
CA LEU A 292 2.72 12.91 -17.92
C LEU A 292 3.77 12.16 -17.07
N ALA A 293 4.48 11.20 -17.64
CA ALA A 293 5.54 10.46 -16.94
C ALA A 293 6.76 11.33 -16.60
N GLU A 294 7.09 12.32 -17.43
CA GLU A 294 8.11 13.32 -17.10
C GLU A 294 7.66 14.24 -15.97
N ALA A 295 6.43 14.76 -16.07
CA ALA A 295 5.84 15.58 -15.02
C ALA A 295 5.75 14.82 -13.68
N ARG A 296 5.33 13.55 -13.70
CA ARG A 296 5.24 12.69 -12.51
C ARG A 296 6.59 12.50 -11.84
N ARG A 297 7.66 12.24 -12.61
CA ARG A 297 9.01 12.11 -12.06
C ARG A 297 9.44 13.40 -11.37
N ALA A 298 9.28 14.56 -12.02
CA ALA A 298 9.60 15.85 -11.40
C ALA A 298 8.76 16.09 -10.12
N PHE A 299 7.48 15.78 -10.16
CA PHE A 299 6.57 15.85 -9.02
C PHE A 299 7.03 15.01 -7.83
N ASP A 300 7.45 13.76 -8.04
CA ASP A 300 7.91 12.88 -6.95
C ASP A 300 9.13 13.46 -6.21
N HIS A 301 10.00 14.18 -6.93
CA HIS A 301 11.15 14.85 -6.33
C HIS A 301 10.73 16.04 -5.48
N VAL A 302 9.84 16.88 -6.04
CA VAL A 302 9.29 18.04 -5.35
C VAL A 302 8.61 17.60 -4.06
N MET A 303 7.68 16.65 -4.17
CA MET A 303 6.93 16.16 -3.02
C MET A 303 7.81 15.48 -1.99
N SER A 304 8.85 14.74 -2.39
CA SER A 304 9.75 14.15 -1.41
C SER A 304 10.42 15.21 -0.54
N ALA A 305 10.86 16.34 -1.11
CA ALA A 305 11.51 17.39 -0.32
C ALA A 305 10.51 18.15 0.54
N VAL A 306 9.30 18.39 0.01
CA VAL A 306 8.20 19.02 0.75
C VAL A 306 7.84 18.18 1.96
N LEU A 307 7.50 16.90 1.77
CA LEU A 307 7.11 15.98 2.84
C LEU A 307 8.21 15.84 3.90
N GLU A 308 9.48 15.75 3.50
CA GLU A 308 10.59 15.68 4.44
C GLU A 308 10.67 16.95 5.32
N PHE A 309 10.52 18.13 4.71
CA PHE A 309 10.57 19.40 5.43
C PHE A 309 9.36 19.58 6.35
N THR A 310 8.15 19.33 5.84
CA THR A 310 6.91 19.57 6.58
C THR A 310 6.74 18.60 7.73
N THR A 311 7.17 17.34 7.58
CA THR A 311 7.16 16.38 8.69
C THR A 311 8.07 16.83 9.84
N LYS A 312 9.26 17.37 9.53
CA LYS A 312 10.17 17.93 10.54
C LYS A 312 9.57 19.17 11.20
N ALA A 313 8.91 20.04 10.43
CA ALA A 313 8.24 21.23 10.96
C ALA A 313 7.08 20.87 11.90
N TRP A 314 6.22 19.92 11.52
CA TRP A 314 5.05 19.52 12.31
C TRP A 314 5.40 18.66 13.54
N SER A 315 6.50 17.92 13.51
CA SER A 315 7.02 17.17 14.67
C SER A 315 7.84 18.03 15.64
N SER A 316 8.13 19.29 15.29
CA SER A 316 8.83 20.23 16.15
C SER A 316 7.85 21.03 17.00
N THR A 317 8.21 21.28 18.26
CA THR A 317 7.45 22.17 19.14
C THR A 317 7.61 23.63 18.69
N GLN A 318 6.69 24.51 19.11
CA GLN A 318 6.72 25.91 18.70
C GLN A 318 8.01 26.62 19.13
N SER A 319 8.52 26.34 20.34
CA SER A 319 9.80 26.89 20.81
C SER A 319 10.99 26.44 19.98
N ARG A 320 10.98 25.18 19.48
CA ARG A 320 12.02 24.68 18.57
C ARG A 320 11.95 25.32 17.19
N VAL A 321 10.73 25.58 16.69
CA VAL A 321 10.52 26.32 15.44
C VAL A 321 11.05 27.74 15.59
N ALA A 322 10.68 28.43 16.68
CA ALA A 322 11.14 29.80 16.97
C ALA A 322 12.67 29.89 17.06
N LEU A 323 13.33 28.95 17.75
CA LEU A 323 14.79 28.92 17.89
C LEU A 323 15.52 28.78 16.54
N ASN A 324 14.91 28.07 15.58
CA ASN A 324 15.50 27.79 14.26
C ASN A 324 14.80 28.56 13.13
N TYR A 325 14.01 29.58 13.46
CA TYR A 325 13.04 30.18 12.54
C TYR A 325 13.71 30.69 11.25
N GLU A 326 14.82 31.41 11.35
CA GLU A 326 15.53 31.96 10.18
C GLU A 326 15.95 30.85 9.19
N THR A 327 16.47 29.73 9.71
CA THR A 327 16.91 28.61 8.87
C THR A 327 15.72 27.87 8.26
N LEU A 328 14.66 27.65 9.05
CA LEU A 328 13.43 27.00 8.60
C LEU A 328 12.69 27.85 7.56
N TYR A 329 12.57 29.14 7.81
CA TYR A 329 11.91 30.11 6.93
C TYR A 329 12.64 30.24 5.58
N LYS A 330 13.98 30.33 5.60
CA LYS A 330 14.76 30.31 4.35
C LYS A 330 14.51 29.03 3.55
N LYS A 331 14.50 27.87 4.21
CA LYS A 331 14.24 26.58 3.55
C LYS A 331 12.80 26.47 3.03
N GLN A 332 11.83 26.98 3.78
CA GLN A 332 10.43 27.09 3.38
C GLN A 332 10.31 27.93 2.10
N LEU A 333 10.94 29.10 2.05
CA LEU A 333 10.93 29.98 0.87
C LEU A 333 11.56 29.32 -0.36
N ASP A 334 12.73 28.68 -0.20
CA ASP A 334 13.37 27.93 -1.29
C ASP A 334 12.45 26.84 -1.85
N LEU A 335 11.73 26.13 -0.97
CA LEU A 335 10.78 25.09 -1.36
C LEU A 335 9.52 25.67 -2.01
N CYS A 336 8.98 26.78 -1.51
CA CYS A 336 7.84 27.47 -2.12
C CYS A 336 8.17 27.87 -3.57
N LEU A 337 9.31 28.53 -3.78
CA LEU A 337 9.78 28.92 -5.12
C LEU A 337 9.95 27.70 -6.05
N TRP A 338 10.45 26.59 -5.51
CA TRP A 338 10.63 25.37 -6.29
C TRP A 338 9.30 24.74 -6.70
N VAL A 339 8.35 24.62 -5.75
CA VAL A 339 6.99 24.14 -6.02
C VAL A 339 6.27 25.06 -7.02
N GLU A 340 6.40 26.37 -6.90
CA GLU A 340 5.82 27.34 -7.85
C GLU A 340 6.44 27.26 -9.25
N THR A 341 7.73 26.95 -9.34
CA THR A 341 8.40 26.76 -10.63
C THR A 341 7.94 25.47 -11.29
N PHE A 342 7.79 24.40 -10.51
CA PHE A 342 7.15 23.16 -10.99
C PHE A 342 5.71 23.41 -11.44
N ALA A 343 4.93 24.09 -10.61
CA ALA A 343 3.53 24.43 -10.86
C ALA A 343 3.34 25.11 -12.21
N ARG A 344 4.13 26.16 -12.49
CA ARG A 344 4.06 26.88 -13.78
C ARG A 344 4.37 25.98 -14.98
N ALA A 345 5.41 25.16 -14.89
CA ALA A 345 5.76 24.22 -15.96
C ALA A 345 4.67 23.15 -16.16
N PHE A 346 4.11 22.62 -15.07
CA PHE A 346 3.06 21.62 -15.10
C PHE A 346 1.72 22.17 -15.60
N ASP A 347 1.31 23.35 -15.14
CA ASP A 347 0.05 23.97 -15.56
C ASP A 347 0.07 24.34 -17.05
N THR A 348 1.24 24.71 -17.59
CA THR A 348 1.44 24.90 -19.04
C THR A 348 1.21 23.57 -19.78
N PHE A 349 1.92 22.51 -19.38
CA PHE A 349 1.74 21.16 -19.95
C PHE A 349 0.28 20.68 -19.87
N ARG A 350 -0.36 20.88 -18.70
CA ARG A 350 -1.74 20.48 -18.45
C ARG A 350 -2.68 21.23 -19.38
N THR A 351 -2.53 22.54 -19.53
CA THR A 351 -3.39 23.34 -20.42
C THR A 351 -3.29 22.86 -21.88
N ASP A 352 -2.07 22.60 -22.37
CA ASP A 352 -1.83 22.26 -23.77
C ASP A 352 -2.18 20.80 -24.10
N THR A 353 -1.93 19.87 -23.17
CA THR A 353 -1.95 18.43 -23.45
C THR A 353 -3.16 17.70 -22.86
N TYR A 354 -3.82 18.23 -21.83
CA TYR A 354 -4.92 17.54 -21.12
C TYR A 354 -6.05 17.02 -22.04
N PRO A 355 -6.49 17.74 -23.10
CA PRO A 355 -7.49 17.23 -24.03
C PRO A 355 -7.06 15.94 -24.75
N GLN A 356 -5.76 15.74 -24.95
CA GLN A 356 -5.20 14.60 -25.67
C GLN A 356 -4.88 13.42 -24.75
N LEU A 357 -4.81 13.65 -23.44
CA LEU A 357 -4.56 12.61 -22.44
C LEU A 357 -5.69 11.58 -22.38
N SER A 358 -5.33 10.32 -22.19
CA SER A 358 -6.28 9.25 -21.89
C SER A 358 -7.02 9.51 -20.57
N PRO A 359 -8.18 8.88 -20.33
CA PRO A 359 -8.90 9.03 -19.05
C PRO A 359 -8.05 8.68 -17.83
N LYS A 360 -7.10 7.74 -17.94
CA LYS A 360 -6.17 7.41 -16.86
C LYS A 360 -5.17 8.55 -16.63
N GLU A 361 -4.56 9.04 -17.70
CA GLU A 361 -3.59 10.13 -17.62
C GLU A 361 -4.20 11.43 -17.09
N ARG A 362 -5.43 11.76 -17.47
CA ARG A 362 -6.16 12.91 -16.92
C ARG A 362 -6.30 12.82 -15.40
N ARG A 363 -6.65 11.64 -14.88
CA ARG A 363 -6.74 11.39 -13.43
C ARG A 363 -5.39 11.53 -12.74
N GLY A 364 -4.32 11.01 -13.34
CA GLY A 364 -2.96 11.24 -12.86
C GLY A 364 -2.58 12.72 -12.84
N ALA A 365 -2.95 13.48 -13.89
CA ALA A 365 -2.70 14.92 -13.96
C ALA A 365 -3.50 15.71 -12.91
N ASP A 366 -4.75 15.33 -12.65
CA ASP A 366 -5.59 15.96 -11.63
C ASP A 366 -5.06 15.69 -10.21
N VAL A 367 -4.52 14.49 -9.94
CA VAL A 367 -3.85 14.18 -8.66
C VAL A 367 -2.57 14.99 -8.48
N ILE A 368 -1.75 15.15 -9.53
CA ILE A 368 -0.56 16.03 -9.46
C ILE A 368 -0.97 17.48 -9.17
N HIS A 369 -2.00 17.98 -9.86
CA HIS A 369 -2.51 19.34 -9.63
C HIS A 369 -3.04 19.52 -8.20
N LEU A 370 -3.80 18.55 -7.68
CA LEU A 370 -4.27 18.54 -6.29
C LEU A 370 -3.09 18.66 -5.31
N HIS A 371 -2.10 17.78 -5.44
CA HIS A 371 -0.95 17.80 -4.55
C HIS A 371 -0.09 19.05 -4.68
N GLN A 372 0.03 19.63 -5.88
CA GLN A 372 0.68 20.92 -6.08
C GLN A 372 0.01 22.01 -5.24
N ARG A 373 -1.33 22.12 -5.31
CA ARG A 373 -2.10 23.10 -4.51
C ARG A 373 -1.94 22.83 -3.02
N SER A 374 -2.03 21.56 -2.60
CA SER A 374 -1.85 21.17 -1.20
C SER A 374 -0.43 21.44 -0.70
N ALA A 375 0.60 21.22 -1.52
CA ALA A 375 2.00 21.45 -1.14
C ALA A 375 2.29 22.93 -0.91
N ILE A 376 1.79 23.82 -1.78
CA ILE A 376 1.92 25.28 -1.59
C ILE A 376 1.28 25.70 -0.28
N LEU A 377 0.02 25.30 -0.05
CA LEU A 377 -0.70 25.67 1.17
C LEU A 377 -0.05 25.08 2.43
N THR A 378 0.42 23.83 2.34
CA THR A 378 1.17 23.17 3.41
C THR A 378 2.43 23.96 3.75
N LEU A 379 3.21 24.33 2.74
CA LEU A 379 4.44 25.11 2.97
C LEU A 379 4.13 26.48 3.55
N GLN A 380 3.07 27.16 3.09
CA GLN A 380 2.68 28.48 3.61
C GLN A 380 2.25 28.44 5.08
N THR A 381 1.70 27.31 5.56
CA THR A 381 1.15 27.19 6.91
C THR A 381 2.03 26.39 7.88
N CYS A 382 3.00 25.59 7.40
CA CYS A 382 3.69 24.60 8.26
C CYS A 382 4.54 25.17 9.40
N LEU A 383 4.90 26.46 9.38
CA LEU A 383 5.66 27.12 10.45
C LEU A 383 4.79 27.96 11.38
N LEU A 384 3.52 28.21 11.01
CA LEU A 384 2.59 29.02 11.79
C LEU A 384 2.07 28.21 12.98
N ASP A 385 1.77 28.89 14.08
CA ASP A 385 1.04 28.29 15.20
C ASP A 385 -0.44 28.11 14.84
N GLY A 386 -1.06 27.00 15.27
CA GLY A 386 -2.42 26.64 14.89
C GLY A 386 -3.49 27.66 15.34
N ASN A 387 -3.19 28.44 16.38
CA ASN A 387 -4.10 29.46 16.91
C ASN A 387 -3.95 30.83 16.20
N GLU A 388 -3.01 31.00 15.26
CA GLU A 388 -2.81 32.30 14.60
C GLU A 388 -4.04 32.69 13.73
N PRO A 389 -4.62 33.89 13.93
CA PRO A 389 -5.75 34.36 13.12
C PRO A 389 -5.45 34.49 11.61
N VAL A 390 -4.16 34.66 11.25
CA VAL A 390 -3.74 34.70 9.85
C VAL A 390 -4.06 33.39 9.11
N LEU A 391 -4.27 32.28 9.82
CA LEU A 391 -4.69 31.02 9.20
C LEU A 391 -6.09 31.08 8.58
N ASP A 392 -6.97 31.96 9.07
CA ASP A 392 -8.34 32.09 8.58
C ASP A 392 -8.38 32.59 7.12
N GLN A 393 -7.36 33.35 6.71
CA GLN A 393 -7.23 33.85 5.34
C GLN A 393 -7.05 32.73 4.30
N TYR A 394 -6.61 31.54 4.75
CA TYR A 394 -6.36 30.38 3.87
C TYR A 394 -7.57 29.45 3.72
N THR A 395 -8.70 29.76 4.37
CA THR A 395 -9.94 28.97 4.27
C THR A 395 -10.38 28.73 2.82
N PRO A 396 -10.38 29.74 1.92
CA PRO A 396 -10.73 29.54 0.50
C PRO A 396 -9.83 28.53 -0.22
N GLU A 397 -8.53 28.45 0.13
CA GLU A 397 -7.58 27.50 -0.43
C GLU A 397 -7.86 26.08 0.05
N PHE A 398 -8.28 25.90 1.31
CA PHE A 398 -8.75 24.61 1.81
C PHE A 398 -10.02 24.16 1.07
N GLU A 399 -10.99 25.05 0.85
CA GLU A 399 -12.19 24.74 0.07
C GLU A 399 -11.89 24.41 -1.40
N ASN A 400 -10.89 25.06 -1.98
CA ASN A 400 -10.40 24.76 -3.33
C ASN A 400 -9.86 23.32 -3.41
N ILE A 401 -9.06 22.89 -2.42
CA ILE A 401 -8.57 21.51 -2.32
C ILE A 401 -9.74 20.53 -2.25
N LEU A 402 -10.76 20.79 -1.43
CA LEU A 402 -11.95 19.93 -1.36
C LEU A 402 -12.69 19.83 -2.70
N SER A 403 -12.80 20.94 -3.42
CA SER A 403 -13.45 20.98 -4.73
C SER A 403 -12.69 20.17 -5.77
N LEU A 404 -11.35 20.20 -5.76
CA LEU A 404 -10.51 19.37 -6.61
C LEU A 404 -10.67 17.88 -6.27
N VAL A 405 -10.68 17.53 -4.98
CA VAL A 405 -10.91 16.16 -4.51
C VAL A 405 -12.28 15.64 -4.96
N ASP A 406 -13.33 16.43 -4.78
CA ASP A 406 -14.67 16.09 -5.27
C ASP A 406 -14.62 15.78 -6.77
N GLY A 407 -14.00 16.67 -7.57
CA GLY A 407 -13.83 16.46 -9.01
C GLY A 407 -13.14 15.13 -9.34
N ILE A 408 -12.05 14.80 -8.65
CA ILE A 408 -11.31 13.55 -8.84
C ILE A 408 -12.16 12.33 -8.47
N MET A 409 -12.87 12.36 -7.35
CA MET A 409 -13.72 11.25 -6.90
C MET A 409 -14.82 10.91 -7.92
N HIS A 410 -15.38 11.91 -8.61
CA HIS A 410 -16.38 11.70 -9.66
C HIS A 410 -15.82 10.99 -10.90
N THR A 411 -14.51 11.06 -11.16
CA THR A 411 -13.87 10.38 -12.30
C THR A 411 -13.61 8.88 -12.07
N PHE A 412 -13.86 8.38 -10.84
CA PHE A 412 -13.67 6.97 -10.47
C PHE A 412 -14.97 6.31 -10.01
N PRO A 413 -15.86 5.93 -10.94
CA PRO A 413 -17.10 5.23 -10.58
C PRO A 413 -16.83 3.85 -9.96
N GLU A 414 -15.73 3.19 -10.33
CA GLU A 414 -15.36 1.86 -9.82
C GLU A 414 -14.62 1.88 -8.47
N ARG A 415 -14.20 3.07 -8.01
CA ARG A 415 -13.47 3.35 -6.76
C ARG A 415 -12.34 2.34 -6.50
N PRO A 416 -11.09 2.58 -6.95
CA PRO A 416 -9.98 1.71 -6.54
C PRO A 416 -10.00 1.61 -5.02
N SER A 417 -9.84 0.41 -4.48
CA SER A 417 -9.83 0.15 -3.03
C SER A 417 -8.45 0.40 -2.43
N VAL A 418 -7.40 0.25 -3.25
CA VAL A 418 -6.01 0.43 -2.85
C VAL A 418 -5.21 1.06 -3.99
N CYS A 419 -4.35 2.02 -3.65
CA CYS A 419 -3.26 2.49 -4.47
C CYS A 419 -1.97 2.56 -3.61
N PHE A 420 -0.80 2.53 -4.25
CA PHE A 420 0.48 2.68 -3.54
C PHE A 420 1.23 3.97 -3.89
N ASP A 421 0.65 4.79 -4.76
CA ASP A 421 0.99 6.20 -4.92
C ASP A 421 0.12 7.04 -3.96
N MET A 422 0.54 8.29 -3.71
CA MET A 422 -0.33 9.29 -3.08
C MET A 422 -1.47 9.69 -4.02
N GLY A 423 -2.68 9.73 -3.48
CA GLY A 423 -3.89 10.19 -4.17
C GLY A 423 -4.56 11.31 -3.38
N ILE A 424 -5.82 11.10 -2.97
CA ILE A 424 -6.63 12.16 -2.35
C ILE A 424 -6.57 12.14 -0.81
N ILE A 425 -6.10 11.06 -0.19
CA ILE A 425 -6.14 10.92 1.28
C ILE A 425 -5.19 11.90 1.98
N PRO A 426 -3.91 12.11 1.57
CA PRO A 426 -3.05 13.06 2.25
C PRO A 426 -3.58 14.51 2.18
N PRO A 427 -4.00 15.05 1.00
CA PRO A 427 -4.65 16.36 0.91
C PRO A 427 -5.90 16.49 1.77
N LEU A 428 -6.78 15.47 1.78
CA LEU A 428 -7.98 15.47 2.62
C LEU A 428 -7.63 15.47 4.10
N THR A 429 -6.62 14.69 4.51
CA THR A 429 -6.15 14.65 5.89
C THR A 429 -5.63 16.02 6.31
N PHE A 430 -4.83 16.66 5.45
CA PHE A 430 -4.32 18.01 5.68
C PHE A 430 -5.45 19.04 5.87
N VAL A 431 -6.50 19.01 5.03
CA VAL A 431 -7.66 19.89 5.22
C VAL A 431 -8.40 19.55 6.53
N ALA A 432 -8.61 18.27 6.79
CA ALA A 432 -9.37 17.77 7.94
C ALA A 432 -8.70 18.08 9.30
N THR A 433 -7.38 18.30 9.33
CA THR A 433 -6.63 18.61 10.55
C THR A 433 -6.06 20.03 10.58
N GLY A 434 -5.94 20.71 9.44
CA GLY A 434 -5.21 21.97 9.32
C GLY A 434 -6.07 23.23 9.16
N CYS A 435 -7.31 23.12 8.70
CA CYS A 435 -8.20 24.27 8.56
C CYS A 435 -8.79 24.68 9.92
N ARG A 436 -8.89 25.98 10.21
CA ARG A 436 -9.55 26.47 11.44
C ARG A 436 -11.08 26.40 11.37
N ASP A 437 -11.67 26.45 10.17
CA ASP A 437 -13.11 26.30 9.97
C ASP A 437 -13.56 24.83 10.09
N TYR A 438 -14.34 24.55 11.15
CA TYR A 438 -14.81 23.21 11.46
C TYR A 438 -15.81 22.65 10.44
N SER A 439 -16.52 23.51 9.72
CA SER A 439 -17.43 23.09 8.65
C SER A 439 -16.64 22.54 7.46
N VAL A 440 -15.53 23.19 7.10
CA VAL A 440 -14.60 22.75 6.05
C VAL A 440 -13.92 21.44 6.46
N ARG A 441 -13.44 21.34 7.70
CA ARG A 441 -12.87 20.08 8.22
C ARG A 441 -13.89 18.94 8.20
N TRP A 442 -15.13 19.19 8.61
CA TRP A 442 -16.16 18.17 8.62
C TRP A 442 -16.51 17.68 7.21
N ARG A 443 -16.52 18.58 6.22
CA ARG A 443 -16.67 18.19 4.81
C ARG A 443 -15.51 17.29 4.37
N ALA A 444 -14.26 17.62 4.72
CA ALA A 444 -13.10 16.77 4.44
C ALA A 444 -13.22 15.38 5.08
N ILE A 445 -13.64 15.30 6.36
CA ILE A 445 -13.88 14.04 7.09
C ILE A 445 -14.97 13.20 6.39
N ARG A 446 -16.04 13.84 5.92
CA ARG A 446 -17.10 13.15 5.16
C ARG A 446 -16.57 12.58 3.85
N LEU A 447 -15.71 13.31 3.14
CA LEU A 447 -15.08 12.83 1.91
C LEU A 447 -14.18 11.62 2.18
N LEU A 448 -13.32 11.69 3.21
CA LEU A 448 -12.51 10.55 3.66
C LEU A 448 -13.36 9.30 3.92
N ARG A 449 -14.44 9.43 4.71
CA ARG A 449 -15.35 8.32 5.04
C ARG A 449 -16.12 7.78 3.83
N SER A 450 -16.42 8.63 2.85
CA SER A 450 -17.11 8.22 1.62
C SER A 450 -16.18 7.53 0.60
N TRP A 451 -14.87 7.55 0.85
CA TRP A 451 -13.82 6.97 0.04
C TRP A 451 -13.01 5.93 0.83
N PRO A 452 -13.63 4.80 1.26
CA PRO A 452 -12.94 3.74 2.00
C PRO A 452 -11.86 3.11 1.11
N HIS A 453 -10.64 3.60 1.30
CA HIS A 453 -9.50 3.44 0.41
C HIS A 453 -8.19 3.48 1.21
N ARG A 454 -7.15 2.89 0.62
CA ARG A 454 -5.77 2.95 1.14
C ARG A 454 -4.80 3.44 0.07
N GLU A 455 -3.99 4.44 0.40
CA GLU A 455 -2.96 5.05 -0.45
C GLU A 455 -1.59 4.87 0.22
N GLY A 456 -0.88 3.79 -0.10
CA GLY A 456 0.36 3.45 0.59
C GLY A 456 0.14 3.32 2.09
N THR A 457 0.77 4.20 2.87
CA THR A 457 0.63 4.24 4.35
C THR A 457 -0.68 4.87 4.81
N TRP A 458 -1.38 5.62 3.96
CA TRP A 458 -2.57 6.38 4.32
C TRP A 458 -3.83 5.53 4.23
N ASP A 459 -4.58 5.47 5.33
CA ASP A 459 -5.88 4.81 5.39
C ASP A 459 -6.96 5.86 5.63
N SER A 460 -7.91 5.94 4.71
CA SER A 460 -8.98 6.95 4.74
C SER A 460 -9.79 6.95 6.04
N ASN A 461 -10.11 5.76 6.58
CA ASN A 461 -10.88 5.63 7.81
C ASN A 461 -10.02 6.03 9.02
N LEU A 462 -8.75 5.62 9.03
CA LEU A 462 -7.80 6.01 10.06
C LEU A 462 -7.61 7.53 10.10
N CYS A 463 -7.43 8.16 8.94
CA CYS A 463 -7.28 9.61 8.80
C CYS A 463 -8.55 10.37 9.21
N ALA A 464 -9.74 9.86 8.86
CA ALA A 464 -11.00 10.44 9.31
C ALA A 464 -11.15 10.39 10.83
N GLN A 465 -10.80 9.24 11.44
CA GLN A 465 -10.81 9.07 12.90
C GLN A 465 -9.81 10.00 13.59
N LEU A 466 -8.59 10.10 13.05
CA LEU A 466 -7.57 11.03 13.53
C LEU A 466 -8.13 12.46 13.55
N ALA A 467 -8.69 12.92 12.43
CA ALA A 467 -9.21 14.28 12.32
C ALA A 467 -10.37 14.57 13.29
N VAL A 468 -11.29 13.61 13.49
CA VAL A 468 -12.34 13.74 14.51
C VAL A 468 -11.75 13.86 15.91
N HIS A 469 -10.70 13.09 16.21
CA HIS A 469 -10.04 13.18 17.50
C HIS A 469 -9.35 14.54 17.71
N ALA A 470 -8.67 15.09 16.69
CA ALA A 470 -8.11 16.44 16.76
C ALA A 470 -9.18 17.47 17.14
N MET A 471 -10.31 17.47 16.43
CA MET A 471 -11.42 18.39 16.73
C MET A 471 -11.97 18.23 18.15
N LYS A 472 -12.04 17.00 18.67
CA LYS A 472 -12.46 16.74 20.06
C LYS A 472 -11.46 17.33 21.06
N VAL A 473 -10.16 17.12 20.84
CA VAL A 473 -9.10 17.65 21.72
C VAL A 473 -9.13 19.17 21.70
N GLU A 474 -9.21 19.78 20.52
CA GLU A 474 -9.32 21.24 20.38
C GLU A 474 -10.55 21.80 21.10
N ALA A 475 -11.73 21.20 20.90
CA ALA A 475 -12.97 21.63 21.56
C ALA A 475 -12.93 21.47 23.09
N MET A 476 -12.33 20.39 23.60
CA MET A 476 -12.20 20.15 25.05
C MET A 476 -11.27 21.14 25.75
N ASN A 477 -10.35 21.73 24.99
CA ASN A 477 -9.36 22.68 25.52
C ASN A 477 -9.60 24.11 25.02
N ASN A 478 -10.74 24.40 24.37
CA ASN A 478 -11.08 25.72 23.81
C ASN A 478 -10.05 26.29 22.81
N PHE A 479 -9.36 25.42 22.07
CA PHE A 479 -8.46 25.84 20.99
C PHE A 479 -9.23 26.14 19.71
N ASN A 480 -8.71 27.06 18.90
CA ASN A 480 -9.21 27.44 17.57
C ASN A 480 -10.62 28.07 17.51
N VAL A 481 -11.50 27.85 18.48
CA VAL A 481 -12.95 28.08 18.34
C VAL A 481 -13.60 28.48 19.66
N THR A 482 -14.59 29.38 19.61
CA THR A 482 -15.51 29.62 20.73
C THR A 482 -16.58 28.51 20.78
N ALA A 483 -17.34 28.43 21.87
CA ALA A 483 -18.30 27.34 22.12
C ALA A 483 -19.38 27.16 21.03
N ASP A 484 -19.58 28.13 20.15
CA ASP A 484 -20.56 28.11 19.06
C ASP A 484 -19.99 27.62 17.71
N GLY A 485 -18.69 27.31 17.63
CA GLY A 485 -18.06 26.85 16.38
C GLY A 485 -17.39 27.95 15.55
N THR A 486 -17.34 29.20 16.03
CA THR A 486 -16.64 30.33 15.38
C THR A 486 -15.21 30.54 15.87
N THR A 487 -14.31 31.08 15.04
CA THR A 487 -12.90 31.24 15.41
C THR A 487 -12.71 32.14 16.64
N ALA A 488 -11.95 31.67 17.63
CA ALA A 488 -11.66 32.43 18.85
C ALA A 488 -10.44 33.36 18.67
N ASP A 489 -10.51 34.55 19.25
CA ASP A 489 -9.44 35.58 19.29
C ASP A 489 -8.32 35.29 20.32
N VAL A 490 -8.34 34.14 21.01
CA VAL A 490 -7.48 33.91 22.19
C VAL A 490 -6.04 33.59 21.78
N HIS A 491 -5.09 34.38 22.29
CA HIS A 491 -3.65 34.36 21.96
C HIS A 491 -2.75 33.66 22.99
N ASP A 492 -3.25 33.31 24.17
CA ASP A 492 -2.39 32.89 25.31
C ASP A 492 -2.28 31.37 25.49
N GLU A 493 -3.07 30.57 24.77
CA GLU A 493 -3.06 29.12 24.91
C GLU A 493 -2.28 28.42 23.79
N PRO A 494 -1.48 27.39 24.13
CA PRO A 494 -0.67 26.69 23.14
C PRO A 494 -1.52 25.87 22.16
N SER A 495 -1.23 25.95 20.85
CA SER A 495 -1.95 25.18 19.83
C SER A 495 -1.60 23.69 19.84
N LEU A 496 -2.52 22.89 19.29
CA LEU A 496 -2.31 21.48 19.01
C LEU A 496 -1.31 21.31 17.84
N ARG A 497 -0.18 20.65 18.09
CA ARG A 497 0.83 20.32 17.07
C ARG A 497 1.19 18.84 17.06
N GLY A 498 1.61 18.36 15.88
CA GLY A 498 2.24 17.05 15.73
C GLY A 498 1.37 15.91 16.25
N MET A 499 0.10 15.85 15.85
CA MET A 499 -0.78 14.75 16.24
C MET A 499 -0.50 13.51 15.40
N PHE A 500 -0.02 12.46 16.07
CA PHE A 500 0.29 11.17 15.49
C PHE A 500 -0.59 10.11 16.14
N MET A 501 -1.07 9.15 15.35
CA MET A 501 -1.75 7.97 15.86
C MET A 501 -0.97 6.71 15.48
N THR A 502 -0.70 5.89 16.49
CA THR A 502 -0.11 4.56 16.35
C THR A 502 -1.13 3.53 16.80
N VAL A 503 -1.47 2.57 15.95
CA VAL A 503 -2.31 1.44 16.35
C VAL A 503 -1.45 0.47 17.17
N GLU A 504 -1.90 0.11 18.36
CA GLU A 504 -1.18 -0.81 19.25
C GLU A 504 -1.18 -2.24 18.69
N ASP A 505 -0.27 -3.08 19.19
CA ASP A 505 -0.10 -4.47 18.74
C ASP A 505 -1.37 -5.31 18.90
N ASP A 506 -2.21 -4.98 19.89
CA ASP A 506 -3.47 -5.68 20.14
C ASP A 506 -4.58 -5.34 19.13
N GLN A 507 -4.36 -4.32 18.29
CA GLN A 507 -5.30 -3.83 17.27
C GLN A 507 -6.68 -3.46 17.83
N ARG A 508 -6.76 -3.22 19.16
CA ARG A 508 -7.96 -2.78 19.87
C ARG A 508 -7.82 -1.34 20.34
N GLN A 509 -6.60 -0.92 20.63
CA GLN A 509 -6.30 0.44 21.07
C GLN A 509 -5.46 1.19 20.04
N ALA A 510 -5.69 2.48 19.94
CA ALA A 510 -4.80 3.41 19.29
C ALA A 510 -4.20 4.34 20.34
N ARG A 511 -2.89 4.54 20.23
CA ARG A 511 -2.15 5.56 20.96
C ARG A 511 -2.08 6.82 20.12
N ILE A 512 -2.65 7.89 20.63
CA ILE A 512 -2.59 9.21 20.01
C ILE A 512 -1.62 10.05 20.84
N SER A 513 -0.61 10.59 20.16
CA SER A 513 0.36 11.50 20.77
C SER A 513 0.35 12.84 20.06
N TYR A 514 0.41 13.93 20.80
CA TYR A 514 0.44 15.28 20.28
C TYR A 514 1.17 16.22 21.22
N PHE A 515 1.45 17.43 20.78
CA PHE A 515 2.02 18.50 21.59
C PHE A 515 0.98 19.59 21.83
N LEU A 516 0.88 20.03 23.08
CA LEU A 516 0.27 21.31 23.44
C LEU A 516 1.41 22.22 23.86
N GLY A 517 1.83 23.07 22.92
CA GLY A 517 3.00 23.94 23.11
C GLY A 517 4.28 23.10 23.13
N ASP A 518 4.95 23.04 24.27
CA ASP A 518 6.16 22.21 24.48
C ASP A 518 5.89 20.91 25.25
N VAL A 519 4.65 20.68 25.70
CA VAL A 519 4.29 19.50 26.48
C VAL A 519 3.78 18.40 25.56
N LYS A 520 4.38 17.21 25.63
CA LYS A 520 3.91 16.02 24.92
C LYS A 520 2.78 15.36 25.71
N HIS A 521 1.64 15.17 25.06
CA HIS A 521 0.50 14.41 25.56
C HIS A 521 0.41 13.06 24.84
N GLU A 522 -0.11 12.06 25.54
CA GLU A 522 -0.32 10.73 25.01
C GLU A 522 -1.56 10.12 25.64
N HIS A 523 -2.50 9.68 24.80
CA HIS A 523 -3.75 9.08 25.23
C HIS A 523 -4.03 7.80 24.45
N ARG A 524 -4.62 6.82 25.13
CA ARG A 524 -5.09 5.58 24.51
C ARG A 524 -6.58 5.67 24.28
N VAL A 525 -7.01 5.26 23.10
CA VAL A 525 -8.42 5.29 22.72
C VAL A 525 -8.80 3.95 22.11
N MET A 526 -9.95 3.41 22.50
CA MET A 526 -10.46 2.15 21.94
C MET A 526 -10.86 2.38 20.50
N LEU A 527 -10.33 1.60 19.57
CA LEU A 527 -10.65 1.72 18.15
C LEU A 527 -12.15 1.47 17.84
N GLU A 528 -12.88 0.82 18.74
CA GLU A 528 -14.35 0.60 18.65
C GLU A 528 -15.17 1.83 19.08
N GLU A 529 -14.58 2.75 19.83
CA GLU A 529 -15.24 3.95 20.37
C GLU A 529 -14.92 5.23 19.57
N ILE A 530 -14.24 5.11 18.42
CA ILE A 530 -13.72 6.22 17.59
C ILE A 530 -14.40 6.33 16.23
#